data_AF-A0A0B5ILH4-F1
#
_entry.id   AF-A0A0B5ILH4-F1
#
_cell.length_a   1.000
_cell.length_b   1.000
_cell.length_c   1.000
_cell.angle_alpha   90.00
_cell.angle_beta   90.00
_cell.angle_gamma   90.00
#
_symmetry.space_group_name_H-M   'P 1'
#
loop_
_entity.id
_entity.type
_entity.pdbx_description
1 polymer ?
#
loop_
_entity_poly.entity_id
_entity_poly.type
_entity_poly.pdbx_seq_one_letter_code
_entity_poly.pdbx_strand_id
1 'polypeptide(L)'
;MTNRMEPTEGDLLLAELAALGRHAFPGEEGGMTFLIMAADPGAPDDEDAAYGVLHVLMHAGERADRPAADHREPWSAYLHAADGTYLTTLVNGSPTPLDAVADAARCAREVTERLSRRRRGNFPPVARRFCTF
;
A
#
# COMPACT_ATOMS: atom_id res chain seq x y z
N MET A 1 9.40 -23.61 21.94
CA MET A 1 9.70 -23.74 20.50
C MET A 1 8.97 -22.62 19.79
N THR A 2 9.65 -21.51 19.52
CA THR A 2 9.10 -20.42 18.73
C THR A 2 9.02 -20.91 17.29
N ASN A 3 7.81 -21.21 16.82
CA ASN A 3 7.57 -21.47 15.40
C ASN A 3 7.88 -20.14 14.69
N ARG A 4 9.09 -19.99 14.15
CA ARG A 4 9.42 -18.87 13.27
C ARG A 4 8.58 -19.12 12.01
N MET A 5 7.38 -18.57 11.97
CA MET A 5 6.67 -18.44 10.71
C MET A 5 7.59 -17.64 9.79
N GLU A 6 7.90 -18.21 8.63
CA GLU A 6 8.68 -17.51 7.62
C GLU A 6 7.97 -16.22 7.25
N PRO A 7 8.70 -15.12 7.04
CA PRO A 7 8.09 -13.84 6.70
C PRO A 7 7.28 -13.96 5.41
N THR A 8 6.11 -13.36 5.38
CA THR A 8 5.29 -13.22 4.18
C THR A 8 5.81 -12.09 3.30
N GLU A 9 5.38 -12.06 2.05
CA GLU A 9 5.62 -10.92 1.16
C GLU A 9 5.11 -9.61 1.79
N GLY A 10 3.94 -9.66 2.43
CA GLY A 10 3.31 -8.54 3.13
C GLY A 10 4.16 -8.06 4.31
N ASP A 11 4.73 -8.98 5.11
CA ASP A 11 5.62 -8.61 6.22
C ASP A 11 6.85 -7.83 5.75
N LEU A 12 7.42 -8.22 4.60
CA LEU A 12 8.55 -7.51 4.00
C LEU A 12 8.14 -6.11 3.54
N LEU A 13 7.00 -5.97 2.87
CA LEU A 13 6.53 -4.67 2.41
C LEU A 13 6.14 -3.76 3.58
N LEU A 14 5.51 -4.30 4.63
CA LEU A 14 5.21 -3.58 5.87
C LEU A 14 6.48 -3.02 6.51
N ALA A 15 7.55 -3.83 6.60
CA ALA A 15 8.82 -3.40 7.16
C ALA A 15 9.46 -2.25 6.35
N GLU A 16 9.44 -2.35 5.02
CA GLU A 16 9.99 -1.33 4.12
C GLU A 16 9.18 -0.03 4.16
N LEU A 17 7.84 -0.12 4.23
CA LEU A 17 6.97 1.05 4.42
C LEU A 17 7.20 1.72 5.77
N ALA A 18 7.29 0.93 6.85
CA ALA A 18 7.54 1.43 8.19
C ALA A 18 8.88 2.16 8.29
N ALA A 19 9.93 1.63 7.64
CA ALA A 19 11.24 2.30 7.54
C ALA A 19 11.17 3.67 6.84
N LEU A 20 10.18 3.88 5.97
CA LEU A 20 9.89 5.14 5.29
C LEU A 20 8.87 6.02 6.04
N GLY A 21 8.49 5.64 7.27
CA GLY A 21 7.52 6.36 8.09
C GLY A 21 6.07 6.21 7.60
N ARG A 22 5.77 5.08 6.94
CA ARG A 22 4.43 4.75 6.44
C ARG A 22 3.91 3.52 7.16
N HIS A 23 2.68 3.62 7.63
CA HIS A 23 1.96 2.48 8.19
C HIS A 23 0.95 1.96 7.17
N ALA A 24 0.90 0.65 7.05
CA ALA A 24 -0.06 -0.07 6.24
C ALA A 24 -0.63 -1.22 7.06
N PHE A 25 -1.79 -1.70 6.64
CA PHE A 25 -2.56 -2.71 7.33
C PHE A 25 -2.87 -3.85 6.34
N PRO A 26 -2.78 -5.12 6.77
CA PRO A 26 -3.22 -6.22 5.94
C PRO A 26 -4.74 -6.21 5.80
N GLY A 27 -5.25 -6.45 4.60
CA GLY A 27 -6.67 -6.58 4.30
C GLY A 27 -6.94 -7.84 3.47
N GLU A 28 -8.18 -8.31 3.53
CA GLU A 28 -8.67 -9.41 2.71
C GLU A 28 -10.05 -9.07 2.16
N GLU A 29 -10.23 -9.20 0.85
CA GLU A 29 -11.53 -9.03 0.19
C GLU A 29 -11.65 -9.99 -0.97
N GLY A 30 -12.77 -10.72 -1.06
CA GLY A 30 -13.05 -11.60 -2.20
C GLY A 30 -12.01 -12.71 -2.43
N GLY A 31 -11.27 -13.13 -1.40
CA GLY A 31 -10.19 -14.12 -1.50
C GLY A 31 -8.84 -13.56 -1.95
N MET A 32 -8.74 -12.24 -2.11
CA MET A 32 -7.50 -11.52 -2.36
C MET A 32 -6.95 -10.97 -1.06
N THR A 33 -5.65 -11.13 -0.82
CA THR A 33 -4.96 -10.51 0.32
C THR A 33 -4.11 -9.34 -0.18
N PHE A 34 -4.17 -8.21 0.52
CA PHE A 34 -3.52 -6.96 0.14
C PHE A 34 -3.05 -6.20 1.36
N LEU A 35 -2.28 -5.13 1.13
CA LEU A 35 -1.98 -4.12 2.13
C LEU A 35 -2.68 -2.81 1.76
N ILE A 36 -3.28 -2.14 2.74
CA ILE A 36 -3.88 -0.82 2.59
C ILE A 36 -3.16 0.21 3.44
N MET A 37 -2.97 1.42 2.93
CA MET A 37 -2.45 2.54 3.71
C MET A 37 -3.10 3.85 3.32
N ALA A 38 -3.24 4.77 4.28
CA ALA A 38 -3.62 6.14 3.96
C ALA A 38 -2.53 6.84 3.12
N ALA A 39 -2.94 7.54 2.07
CA ALA A 39 -2.02 8.29 1.21
C ALA A 39 -1.48 9.55 1.90
N ASP A 40 -2.32 10.19 2.73
CA ASP A 40 -1.95 11.37 3.51
C ASP A 40 -1.28 10.95 4.84
N PRO A 41 -0.04 11.36 5.13
CA PRO A 41 0.59 11.09 6.43
C PRO A 41 -0.12 11.73 7.64
N GLY A 42 -1.02 12.69 7.42
CA GLY A 42 -1.83 13.29 8.48
C GLY A 42 -3.19 12.62 8.70
N ALA A 43 -3.52 11.58 7.93
CA ALA A 43 -4.72 10.79 8.14
C ALA A 43 -4.62 9.99 9.46
N PRO A 44 -5.75 9.55 10.03
CA PRO A 44 -5.73 8.64 11.18
C PRO A 44 -4.93 7.38 10.86
N ASP A 45 -4.07 6.98 11.78
CA ASP A 45 -3.25 5.76 11.68
C ASP A 45 -4.03 4.56 12.22
N ASP A 46 -5.06 4.16 11.47
CA ASP A 46 -5.99 3.09 11.82
C ASP A 46 -6.50 2.41 10.54
N GLU A 47 -6.70 1.09 10.58
CA GLU A 47 -7.10 0.29 9.42
C GLU A 47 -8.48 0.70 8.89
N ASP A 48 -9.49 0.80 9.75
CA ASP A 48 -10.85 1.16 9.35
C ASP A 48 -10.87 2.58 8.76
N ALA A 49 -10.07 3.48 9.34
CA ALA A 49 -9.93 4.84 8.83
C ALA A 49 -9.25 4.90 7.46
N ALA A 50 -8.35 3.96 7.12
CA ALA A 50 -7.64 3.94 5.85
C ALA A 50 -8.60 3.80 4.66
N TYR A 51 -9.64 2.96 4.77
CA TYR A 51 -10.66 2.81 3.72
C TYR A 51 -11.51 4.08 3.52
N GLY A 52 -11.70 4.87 4.57
CA GLY A 52 -12.51 6.10 4.55
C GLY A 52 -11.80 7.35 4.03
N VAL A 53 -10.54 7.23 3.60
CA VAL A 53 -9.74 8.36 3.09
C VAL A 53 -9.13 8.02 1.73
N LEU A 54 -8.40 8.97 1.13
CA LEU A 54 -7.55 8.68 -0.02
C LEU A 54 -6.48 7.65 0.41
N HIS A 55 -6.50 6.46 -0.19
CA HIS A 55 -5.67 5.33 0.25
C HIS A 55 -4.98 4.61 -0.91
N VAL A 56 -3.95 3.85 -0.57
CA VAL A 56 -3.21 3.01 -1.50
C VAL A 56 -3.47 1.55 -1.14
N LEU A 57 -3.94 0.79 -2.12
CA LEU A 57 -4.07 -0.67 -2.05
C LEU A 57 -2.90 -1.30 -2.78
N MET A 58 -2.22 -2.26 -2.14
CA MET A 58 -1.00 -2.89 -2.63
C MET A 58 -1.13 -4.40 -2.57
N HIS A 59 -0.68 -5.10 -3.62
CA HIS A 59 -0.70 -6.56 -3.66
C HIS A 59 0.37 -7.12 -4.61
N ALA A 60 0.85 -8.34 -4.35
CA ALA A 60 1.71 -9.11 -5.24
C ALA A 60 0.86 -10.16 -5.99
N GLY A 61 0.41 -9.81 -7.21
CA GLY A 61 -0.55 -10.64 -7.94
C GLY A 61 -1.95 -10.56 -7.31
N GLU A 62 -2.37 -11.56 -6.56
CA GLU A 62 -3.61 -11.54 -5.76
C GLU A 62 -3.35 -11.82 -4.28
N ARG A 63 -2.08 -11.81 -3.85
CA ARG A 63 -1.68 -12.20 -2.50
C ARG A 63 -0.70 -11.21 -1.88
N ALA A 64 -0.82 -11.04 -0.59
CA ALA A 64 0.15 -10.40 0.31
C ALA A 64 0.58 -11.35 1.44
N ASP A 65 -0.21 -12.39 1.70
CA ASP A 65 -0.01 -13.37 2.78
C ASP A 65 0.88 -14.57 2.40
N ARG A 66 1.39 -14.59 1.16
CA ARG A 66 2.22 -15.69 0.67
C ARG A 66 3.58 -15.67 1.38
N PRO A 67 4.18 -16.83 1.71
CA PRO A 67 5.56 -16.88 2.14
C PRO A 67 6.49 -16.17 1.15
N ALA A 68 7.41 -15.35 1.65
CA ALA A 68 8.31 -14.57 0.79
C ALA A 68 9.18 -15.44 -0.13
N ALA A 69 9.46 -16.69 0.27
CA ALA A 69 10.19 -17.65 -0.54
C ALA A 69 9.44 -18.05 -1.84
N ASP A 70 8.11 -17.92 -1.86
CA ASP A 70 7.24 -18.26 -3.00
C ASP A 70 6.88 -17.03 -3.86
N HIS A 71 7.67 -15.96 -3.74
CA HIS A 71 7.46 -14.75 -4.52
C HIS A 71 7.61 -15.00 -6.02
N ARG A 72 6.55 -14.69 -6.76
CA ARG A 72 6.47 -14.97 -8.20
C ARG A 72 5.81 -13.85 -9.00
N GLU A 73 5.13 -12.94 -8.33
CA GLU A 73 4.32 -11.88 -8.93
C GLU A 73 4.74 -10.56 -8.30
N PRO A 74 5.07 -9.54 -9.10
CA PRO A 74 5.58 -8.31 -8.55
C PRO A 74 4.48 -7.49 -7.86
N TRP A 75 4.89 -6.75 -6.84
CA TRP A 75 4.06 -5.79 -6.14
C TRP A 75 3.57 -4.69 -7.09
N SER A 76 2.27 -4.47 -7.01
CA SER A 76 1.57 -3.36 -7.64
C SER A 76 0.84 -2.55 -6.58
N ALA A 77 0.64 -1.26 -6.87
CA ALA A 77 0.05 -0.31 -5.94
C ALA A 77 -0.89 0.65 -6.66
N TYR A 78 -2.08 0.83 -6.11
CA TYR A 78 -3.19 1.55 -6.74
C TYR A 78 -3.74 2.58 -5.75
N LEU A 79 -3.99 3.79 -6.23
CA LEU A 79 -4.56 4.87 -5.44
C LEU A 79 -6.08 4.87 -5.61
N HIS A 80 -6.79 4.90 -4.50
CA HIS A 80 -8.24 4.94 -4.43
C HIS A 80 -8.71 6.17 -3.65
N ALA A 81 -9.84 6.73 -4.07
CA ALA A 81 -10.55 7.75 -3.32
C ALA A 81 -11.24 7.15 -2.07
N ALA A 82 -11.74 8.03 -1.19
CA ALA A 82 -12.43 7.66 0.04
C ALA A 82 -13.72 6.84 -0.17
N ASP A 83 -14.29 6.85 -1.37
CA ASP A 83 -15.45 6.04 -1.74
C ASP A 83 -15.06 4.70 -2.39
N GLY A 84 -13.76 4.36 -2.40
CA GLY A 84 -13.22 3.17 -3.05
C GLY A 84 -12.95 3.32 -4.55
N THR A 85 -13.28 4.46 -5.17
CA THR A 85 -13.06 4.68 -6.60
C THR A 85 -11.57 4.64 -6.93
N TYR A 86 -11.18 3.76 -7.83
CA TYR A 86 -9.82 3.74 -8.40
C TYR A 86 -9.51 5.06 -9.11
N LEU A 87 -8.39 5.68 -8.75
CA LEU A 87 -7.94 6.93 -9.35
C LEU A 87 -6.77 6.72 -10.32
N THR A 88 -5.77 5.93 -9.92
CA THR A 88 -4.55 5.75 -10.72
C THR A 88 -3.67 4.62 -10.19
N THR A 89 -2.77 4.12 -11.02
CA THR A 89 -1.72 3.17 -10.61
C THR A 89 -0.49 3.95 -10.17
N LEU A 90 -0.04 3.69 -8.95
CA LEU A 90 1.24 4.18 -8.45
C LEU A 90 2.36 3.26 -8.89
N VAL A 91 2.26 1.95 -8.68
CA VAL A 91 3.30 0.99 -9.05
C VAL A 91 2.67 -0.08 -9.92
N ASN A 92 3.23 -0.31 -11.11
CA ASN A 92 2.72 -1.27 -12.08
C ASN A 92 3.69 -2.46 -12.26
N GLY A 93 3.89 -3.22 -11.18
CA GLY A 93 4.85 -4.33 -11.14
C GLY A 93 6.30 -3.95 -11.50
N SER A 94 7.22 -4.91 -11.42
CA SER A 94 8.55 -4.80 -12.00
C SER A 94 8.54 -5.55 -13.34
N PRO A 95 9.07 -4.97 -14.44
CA PRO A 95 9.19 -5.68 -15.71
C PRO A 95 10.26 -6.78 -15.66
N THR A 96 11.17 -6.71 -14.70
CA THR A 96 12.19 -7.73 -14.44
C THR A 96 11.86 -8.48 -13.16
N PRO A 97 11.99 -9.82 -13.12
CA PRO A 97 11.83 -10.58 -11.90
C PRO A 97 12.79 -10.07 -10.82
N LEU A 98 12.24 -9.80 -9.64
CA LEU A 98 12.98 -9.43 -8.44
C LEU A 98 12.68 -10.49 -7.38
N ASP A 99 13.59 -10.65 -6.41
CA ASP A 99 13.24 -11.37 -5.19
C ASP A 99 12.28 -10.55 -4.32
N ALA A 100 11.64 -11.21 -3.36
CA ALA A 100 10.60 -10.61 -2.52
C ALA A 100 11.09 -9.35 -1.77
N VAL A 101 12.33 -9.37 -1.29
CA VAL A 101 12.91 -8.27 -0.51
C VAL A 101 13.16 -7.06 -1.42
N ALA A 102 13.81 -7.28 -2.56
CA ALA A 102 14.09 -6.24 -3.53
C ALA A 102 12.81 -5.63 -4.11
N ASP A 103 11.79 -6.44 -4.36
CA ASP A 103 10.52 -5.95 -4.90
C ASP A 103 9.69 -5.19 -3.86
N ALA A 104 9.64 -5.67 -2.61
CA ALA A 104 9.02 -4.95 -1.50
C ALA A 104 9.67 -3.57 -1.29
N ALA A 105 11.01 -3.51 -1.21
CA ALA A 105 11.75 -2.27 -1.05
C ALA A 105 11.53 -1.30 -2.23
N ARG A 106 11.51 -1.83 -3.46
CA ARG A 106 11.19 -1.05 -4.67
C ARG A 106 9.79 -0.47 -4.58
N CYS A 107 8.79 -1.29 -4.28
CA CYS A 107 7.39 -0.87 -4.18
C CYS A 107 7.21 0.23 -3.12
N ALA A 108 7.71 0.02 -1.90
CA ALA A 108 7.61 0.98 -0.80
C ALA A 108 8.22 2.35 -1.17
N ARG A 109 9.41 2.34 -1.79
CA ARG A 109 10.09 3.55 -2.26
C ARG A 109 9.27 4.27 -3.33
N GLU A 110 8.81 3.54 -4.33
CA GLU A 110 8.05 4.09 -5.46
C GLU A 110 6.70 4.68 -5.03
N VAL A 111 5.97 4.02 -4.13
CA VAL A 111 4.73 4.53 -3.55
C VAL A 111 5.01 5.83 -2.79
N THR A 112 5.98 5.81 -1.88
CA THR A 112 6.33 6.98 -1.06
C THR A 112 6.77 8.17 -1.90
N GLU A 113 7.57 7.93 -2.95
CA GLU A 113 8.02 8.97 -3.86
C GLU A 113 6.85 9.57 -4.65
N ARG A 114 5.98 8.74 -5.23
CA ARG A 114 4.83 9.22 -6.02
C ARG A 114 3.84 10.00 -5.16
N LEU A 115 3.57 9.57 -3.93
CA LEU A 115 2.75 10.31 -2.97
C LEU A 115 3.38 11.66 -2.61
N SER A 116 4.70 11.68 -2.38
CA SER A 116 5.43 12.92 -2.08
C SER A 116 5.42 13.91 -3.25
N ARG A 117 5.58 13.42 -4.48
CA ARG A 117 5.45 14.24 -5.70
C ARG A 117 4.04 14.81 -5.86
N ARG A 118 3.00 14.01 -5.61
CA ARG A 118 1.59 14.47 -5.66
C ARG A 118 1.31 15.57 -4.64
N ARG A 119 1.83 15.44 -3.41
CA ARG A 119 1.70 16.48 -2.37
C ARG A 119 2.36 17.79 -2.79
N ARG A 120 3.55 17.73 -3.40
CA ARG A 120 4.26 18.92 -3.90
C ARG A 120 3.59 19.52 -5.14
N GLY A 121 2.92 18.70 -5.95
CA GLY A 121 2.30 19.10 -7.21
C GLY A 121 0.94 19.79 -7.09
N ASN A 122 0.37 19.94 -5.89
CA ASN A 122 -0.88 20.66 -5.65
C ASN A 122 -2.02 20.27 -6.61
N PHE A 123 -2.58 19.07 -6.46
CA PHE A 123 -3.96 18.84 -6.91
C PHE A 123 -4.87 19.70 -6.01
N PRO A 124 -5.84 20.45 -6.58
CA PRO A 124 -6.70 21.30 -5.78
C PRO A 124 -7.39 20.44 -4.71
N PRO A 125 -7.59 20.98 -3.49
CA PRO A 125 -8.29 20.26 -2.45
C PRO A 125 -9.67 19.89 -2.99
N VAL A 126 -9.97 18.59 -3.08
CA VAL A 126 -11.35 18.15 -3.22
C VAL A 126 -12.06 18.77 -2.03
N ALA A 127 -13.00 19.66 -2.32
CA ALA A 127 -13.62 20.54 -1.36
C ALA A 127 -13.99 19.75 -0.10
N ARG A 128 -13.32 20.07 1.02
CA ARG A 128 -13.84 19.76 2.35
C ARG A 128 -15.21 20.43 2.43
N ARG A 129 -16.25 19.67 2.12
CA ARG A 129 -17.62 20.06 2.36
C ARG A 129 -17.79 19.99 3.87
N PHE A 130 -17.45 21.08 4.55
CA PHE A 130 -17.87 21.31 5.92
C PHE A 130 -19.40 21.36 5.88
N CYS A 131 -20.05 20.25 6.24
CA CYS A 131 -21.45 20.28 6.62
C CYS A 131 -21.51 20.96 7.99
N THR A 132 -21.89 22.24 7.99
CA THR A 132 -22.37 22.92 9.18
C THR A 132 -23.80 22.43 9.41
N PHE A 133 -24.06 21.84 10.58
CA PHE A 133 -25.40 21.69 11.15
C PHE A 133 -25.58 22.76 12.23
#